data_AF-A0A0C3PQQ7-F1
#
_entry.id   AF-A0A0C3PQQ7-F1
#
_cell.length_a   1.000
_cell.length_b   1.000
_cell.length_c   1.000
_cell.angle_alpha   90.00
_cell.angle_beta   90.00
_cell.angle_gamma   90.00
#
_symmetry.space_group_name_H-M   'P 1'
#
loop_
_entity.id
_entity.type
_entity.pdbx_description
1 polymer ?
#
loop_
_entity_poly.entity_id
_entity_poly.type
_entity_poly.pdbx_seq_one_letter_code
_entity_poly.pdbx_strand_id
1 'polypeptide(L)'
;AFVHEVEMMAGLSHKNVVRFLGFVEDFENGKAWIIMSWEPNGNVSEFLEARKCEIPERISLIQDTFEGLLYLHTRQPPIYHGDLKSVG
;
A
#
# COMPACT_ATOMS: atom_id res chain seq x y z
N ALA A 1 13.10 12.26 -2.14
CA ALA A 1 12.15 11.40 -1.41
C ALA A 1 10.89 11.20 -2.23
N PHE A 2 10.07 12.24 -2.42
CA PHE A 2 8.81 12.16 -3.19
C PHE A 2 8.93 11.54 -4.59
N VAL A 3 9.82 12.07 -5.44
CA VAL A 3 10.01 11.56 -6.82
C VAL A 3 10.37 10.07 -6.83
N HIS A 4 11.24 9.64 -5.92
CA HIS A 4 11.62 8.23 -5.80
C HIS A 4 10.43 7.35 -5.41
N GLU A 5 9.58 7.82 -4.51
CA GLU A 5 8.36 7.12 -4.09
C GLU A 5 7.35 7.01 -5.25
N VAL A 6 7.14 8.10 -5.99
CA VAL A 6 6.28 8.11 -7.19
C VAL A 6 6.79 7.16 -8.27
N GLU A 7 8.08 7.21 -8.59
CA GLU A 7 8.70 6.32 -9.60
C GLU A 7 8.58 4.85 -9.20
N MET A 8 8.81 4.55 -7.91
CA MET A 8 8.68 3.22 -7.36
C MET A 8 7.22 2.72 -7.48
N MET A 9 6.26 3.52 -7.00
CA MET A 9 4.84 3.17 -7.00
C MET A 9 4.23 3.07 -8.41
N ALA A 10 4.68 3.89 -9.35
CA ALA A 10 4.22 3.85 -10.73
C ALA A 10 4.55 2.52 -11.44
N GLY A 11 5.59 1.82 -10.97
CA GLY A 11 5.98 0.50 -11.45
C GLY A 11 5.24 -0.68 -10.82
N LEU A 12 4.33 -0.43 -9.86
CA LEU A 12 3.63 -1.48 -9.11
C LEU A 12 2.23 -1.75 -9.67
N SER A 13 1.91 -3.03 -9.83
CA SER A 13 0.59 -3.51 -10.23
C SER A 13 0.37 -4.90 -9.67
N HIS A 14 -0.28 -4.98 -8.52
CA HIS A 14 -0.62 -6.24 -7.85
C HIS A 14 -1.91 -6.07 -7.05
N LYS A 15 -2.73 -7.13 -6.94
CA LYS A 15 -4.04 -7.06 -6.25
C LYS A 15 -3.93 -6.73 -4.75
N ASN A 16 -2.82 -7.08 -4.12
CA ASN A 16 -2.54 -6.82 -2.69
C ASN A 16 -1.57 -5.65 -2.47
N VAL A 17 -1.44 -4.75 -3.45
CA VAL A 17 -0.71 -3.49 -3.32
C VAL A 17 -1.66 -2.39 -3.75
N VAL A 18 -1.85 -1.37 -2.90
CA VAL A 18 -2.76 -0.26 -3.20
C VAL A 18 -2.37 0.39 -4.52
N ARG A 19 -3.37 0.67 -5.36
CA ARG A 19 -3.11 1.15 -6.71
C ARG A 19 -2.74 2.62 -6.68
N PHE A 20 -1.53 2.93 -7.14
CA PHE A 20 -1.13 4.29 -7.47
C PHE A 20 -1.92 4.80 -8.68
N LEU A 21 -2.50 6.00 -8.55
CA LEU A 21 -3.30 6.64 -9.61
C LEU A 21 -2.56 7.82 -10.26
N GLY A 22 -1.67 8.47 -9.51
CA GLY A 22 -0.93 9.64 -9.98
C GLY A 22 -0.50 10.51 -8.82
N PHE A 23 -0.08 11.73 -9.13
CA PHE A 23 0.33 12.71 -8.16
C PHE A 23 -0.10 14.11 -8.60
N VAL A 24 -0.16 15.03 -7.65
CA VAL A 24 -0.45 16.46 -7.89
C VAL A 24 0.67 17.27 -7.27
N GLU A 25 1.16 18.27 -7.99
CA GLU A 25 2.19 19.19 -7.52
C GLU A 25 1.65 20.63 -7.49
N ASP A 26 1.97 21.33 -6.42
CA ASP A 26 1.74 22.75 -6.22
C ASP A 26 3.11 23.43 -6.10
N PHE A 27 3.61 23.92 -7.23
CA PHE A 27 4.92 24.56 -7.33
C PHE A 27 5.00 25.88 -6.56
N GLU A 28 3.89 26.60 -6.42
CA GLU A 28 3.87 27.89 -5.73
C GLU A 28 4.07 27.70 -4.22
N ASN A 29 3.48 26.64 -3.65
CA ASN A 29 3.59 26.33 -2.23
C ASN A 29 4.65 25.25 -1.92
N GLY A 30 5.32 24.71 -2.93
CA GLY A 30 6.32 23.64 -2.77
C GLY A 30 5.74 22.36 -2.18
N LYS A 31 4.49 22.02 -2.53
CA LYS A 31 3.77 20.85 -2.01
C LYS A 31 3.52 19.83 -3.12
N ALA A 32 3.45 18.57 -2.74
CA ALA A 32 3.06 17.50 -3.63
C ALA A 32 2.26 16.43 -2.88
N TRP A 33 1.35 15.77 -3.58
CA TRP A 33 0.48 14.72 -3.04
C TRP A 33 0.48 13.50 -3.94
N ILE A 34 0.49 12.33 -3.33
CA ILE A 34 0.30 11.03 -3.99
C ILE A 34 -1.20 10.71 -3.97
N ILE A 35 -1.71 10.26 -5.11
CA ILE A 35 -3.10 9.87 -5.29
C ILE A 35 -3.16 8.34 -5.47
N MET A 36 -3.94 7.67 -4.63
CA MET A 36 -4.09 6.21 -4.60
C MET A 36 -5.58 5.81 -4.71
N SER A 37 -5.85 4.54 -4.98
CA SER A 37 -7.21 4.00 -4.86
C SER A 37 -7.75 4.20 -3.44
N TRP A 38 -9.02 4.58 -3.35
CA TRP A 38 -9.73 4.63 -2.09
C TRP A 38 -10.12 3.22 -1.66
N GLU A 39 -9.71 2.82 -0.46
CA GLU A 39 -10.09 1.56 0.16
C GLU A 39 -11.19 1.81 1.21
N PRO A 40 -12.45 1.45 0.94
CA PRO A 40 -13.59 1.82 1.78
C PRO A 40 -13.61 1.16 3.16
N ASN A 41 -12.79 0.13 3.33
CA ASN A 41 -12.65 -0.63 4.56
C ASN A 41 -11.53 -0.09 5.47
N GLY A 42 -10.82 0.96 5.05
CA GLY A 42 -9.71 1.53 5.80
C GLY A 42 -8.48 0.63 5.81
N ASN A 43 -7.59 0.89 6.75
CA ASN A 43 -6.43 0.03 7.00
C ASN A 43 -6.80 -1.24 7.80
N VAL A 44 -5.86 -2.17 7.94
CA VAL A 44 -6.09 -3.44 8.63
C VAL A 44 -6.50 -3.23 10.09
N SER A 45 -5.94 -2.24 10.78
CA SER A 45 -6.33 -1.91 12.16
C SER A 45 -7.80 -1.48 12.23
N GLU A 46 -8.19 -0.52 11.39
CA GLU A 46 -9.56 0.00 11.31
C GLU A 46 -10.55 -1.11 10.94
N PHE A 47 -10.19 -1.98 9.98
CA PHE A 47 -11.03 -3.10 9.57
C PHE A 47 -11.27 -4.10 10.71
N LEU A 48 -10.23 -4.44 11.47
CA LEU A 48 -10.31 -5.37 12.60
C LEU A 48 -11.05 -4.77 13.81
N GLU A 49 -11.02 -3.44 13.97
CA GLU A 49 -11.79 -2.74 15.01
C GLU A 49 -13.27 -2.64 14.65
N ALA A 50 -13.58 -2.36 13.39
CA ALA A 50 -14.95 -2.20 12.91
C ALA A 50 -15.73 -3.53 12.82
N ARG A 51 -15.02 -4.67 12.76
CA ARG A 51 -15.64 -5.98 12.54
C ARG A 51 -15.04 -7.04 13.46
N LYS A 52 -15.90 -7.88 14.01
CA LYS A 52 -15.46 -9.11 14.66
C LYS A 52 -15.02 -10.13 13.61
N CYS A 53 -13.75 -10.07 13.22
CA CYS A 53 -13.18 -10.99 12.25
C CYS A 53 -12.87 -12.34 12.90
N GLU A 54 -13.42 -13.40 12.33
CA GLU A 54 -13.15 -14.78 12.73
C GLU A 54 -11.78 -15.25 12.22
N ILE A 55 -11.28 -16.37 12.74
CA ILE A 55 -9.95 -16.89 12.40
C ILE A 55 -9.73 -17.03 10.88
N PRO A 56 -10.67 -17.54 10.06
CA PRO A 56 -10.47 -17.65 8.62
C PRO A 56 -10.22 -16.30 7.92
N GLU A 57 -10.91 -15.24 8.31
CA GLU A 57 -10.74 -13.90 7.72
C GLU A 57 -9.36 -13.32 8.08
N ARG A 58 -8.91 -13.54 9.32
CA ARG A 58 -7.57 -13.13 9.75
C ARG A 58 -6.47 -13.85 8.98
N ILE A 59 -6.66 -15.14 8.70
CA ILE A 59 -5.73 -15.90 7.86
C ILE A 59 -5.71 -15.33 6.43
N SER A 60 -6.86 -14.98 5.86
CA SER A 60 -6.94 -14.34 4.54
C SER A 60 -6.15 -13.04 4.48
N LEU A 61 -6.32 -12.15 5.48
CA LEU A 61 -5.57 -10.89 5.57
C LEU A 61 -4.06 -11.14 5.62
N ILE A 62 -3.61 -12.14 6.39
CA ILE A 62 -2.20 -12.51 6.48
C ILE A 62 -1.68 -12.99 5.12
N GLN A 63 -2.42 -13.88 4.45
CA GLN A 63 -2.05 -14.42 3.13
C GLN A 63 -1.94 -13.29 2.10
N ASP A 64 -2.93 -12.42 2.02
CA ASP A 64 -2.95 -11.27 1.12
C ASP A 64 -1.74 -10.34 1.34
N THR A 65 -1.39 -10.05 2.60
CA THR A 65 -0.18 -9.27 2.94
C THR A 65 1.09 -9.95 2.46
N PHE A 66 1.24 -11.26 2.65
CA PHE A 66 2.41 -12.00 2.18
C PHE A 66 2.50 -12.08 0.66
N GLU A 67 1.37 -12.18 -0.05
CA GLU A 67 1.35 -12.12 -1.51
C GLU A 67 1.83 -10.76 -2.02
N GLY A 68 1.40 -9.66 -1.39
CA GLY A 68 1.90 -8.31 -1.68
C GLY A 68 3.40 -8.16 -1.43
N LEU A 69 3.90 -8.64 -0.28
CA LEU A 69 5.33 -8.60 0.04
C LEU A 69 6.18 -9.45 -0.92
N LEU A 70 5.69 -10.65 -1.28
CA LEU A 70 6.37 -11.50 -2.25
C LEU A 70 6.50 -10.78 -3.59
N TYR A 71 5.44 -10.10 -4.04
CA TYR A 71 5.49 -9.28 -5.24
C TYR A 71 6.56 -8.17 -5.17
N LEU A 72 6.66 -7.45 -4.04
CA LEU A 72 7.66 -6.41 -3.84
C LEU A 72 9.10 -6.96 -3.78
N HIS A 73 9.32 -8.05 -3.07
CA HIS A 73 10.64 -8.66 -2.90
C HIS A 73 11.16 -9.36 -4.17
N THR A 74 10.27 -9.73 -5.09
CA THR A 74 10.64 -10.34 -6.38
C THR A 74 10.87 -9.32 -7.49
N ARG A 75 10.74 -8.02 -7.21
CA ARG A 75 11.15 -6.96 -8.16
C ARG A 75 12.67 -6.96 -8.37
N GLN A 76 13.11 -6.29 -9.43
CA GLN A 76 14.53 -6.18 -9.77
C GLN A 76 14.88 -4.71 -10.06
N PRO A 77 15.51 -3.98 -9.12
CA PRO A 77 15.94 -4.45 -7.79
C PRO A 77 14.76 -4.77 -6.84
N PRO A 78 14.96 -5.64 -5.82
CA PRO A 78 13.94 -5.90 -4.80
C PRO A 78 13.54 -4.62 -4.08
N ILE A 79 12.23 -4.48 -3.81
CA ILE A 79 11.69 -3.35 -3.04
C ILE A 79 11.45 -3.82 -1.61
N TYR A 80 12.15 -3.21 -0.66
CA TYR A 80 11.93 -3.46 0.77
C TYR A 80 10.94 -2.45 1.31
N HIS A 81 9.83 -2.91 1.88
CA HIS A 81 8.79 -2.01 2.42
C HIS A 81 9.33 -1.06 3.50
N GLY A 82 10.21 -1.56 4.39
CA GLY A 82 10.90 -0.73 5.39
C GLY A 82 10.08 -0.36 6.63
N ASP A 83 8.75 -0.23 6.51
CA ASP A 83 7.87 0.12 7.65
C ASP A 83 6.51 -0.61 7.64
N LEU A 84 6.51 -1.94 7.55
CA LEU A 84 5.27 -2.73 7.46
C LEU A 84 4.49 -2.73 8.78
N LYS A 85 3.27 -2.20 8.78
CA LYS A 85 2.40 -2.09 9.96
C LYS A 85 0.93 -2.36 9.59
N SER A 86 0.05 -2.49 10.59
CA SER A 86 -1.41 -2.63 10.34
C SER A 86 -2.07 -1.35 9.81
N VAL A 87 -1.36 -0.22 9.83
CA VAL A 87 -1.81 1.10 9.38
C VAL A 87 -1.20 1.52 8.04
N GLY A 88 -0.20 0.79 7.54
CA GLY A 88 0.61 1.13 6.38
C GLY A 88 1.35 -0.08 5.85
#